data_AF-Q0AG01-F1
#
_entry.id   AF-Q0AG01-F1
#
_cell.length_a   1.000
_cell.length_b   1.000
_cell.length_c   1.000
_cell.angle_alpha   90.00
_cell.angle_beta   90.00
_cell.angle_gamma   90.00
#
_symmetry.space_group_name_H-M   'P 1'
#
loop_
_entity.id
_entity.type
_entity.pdbx_description
1 polymer ?
#
loop_
_entity_poly.entity_id
_entity_poly.type
_entity_poly.pdbx_seq_one_letter_code
_entity_poly.pdbx_strand_id
1 'polypeptide(L)'
;MQQKSKSKNMREAELSFLKLSKILDVCVQLITYLIKWSVIAFVTYYVYLSIISISGKNTSADIAISVLFELELLSKLMALVGVGGTIYGFLQRKLRKDTIERLQTRITELEKDVDQNRSSSNLTKRGDTRLEDR
;
A
#
# COMPACT_ATOMS: atom_id res chain seq x y z
N MET A 1 -50.04 -70.74 10.79
CA MET A 1 -50.79 -69.46 10.84
C MET A 1 -51.23 -69.09 9.43
N GLN A 2 -52.53 -68.92 9.25
CA GLN A 2 -53.26 -69.04 7.98
C GLN A 2 -52.99 -67.89 6.99
N GLN A 3 -52.28 -68.18 5.89
CA GLN A 3 -52.39 -67.38 4.66
C GLN A 3 -53.72 -67.73 3.98
N LYS A 4 -54.81 -67.09 4.42
CA LYS A 4 -56.08 -67.09 3.67
C LYS A 4 -55.86 -66.45 2.30
N SER A 5 -56.34 -67.09 1.24
CA SER A 5 -56.20 -66.63 -0.14
C SER A 5 -56.84 -65.26 -0.34
N LYS A 6 -56.05 -64.18 -0.27
CA LYS A 6 -56.50 -62.84 -0.67
C LYS A 6 -57.00 -62.90 -2.12
N SER A 7 -58.19 -62.34 -2.36
CA SER A 7 -58.79 -62.22 -3.69
C SER A 7 -57.79 -61.56 -4.65
N LYS A 8 -57.71 -62.05 -5.91
CA LYS A 8 -56.74 -61.59 -6.92
C LYS A 8 -56.72 -60.06 -7.05
N ASN A 9 -57.89 -59.45 -7.03
CA ASN A 9 -58.08 -57.99 -7.13
C ASN A 9 -57.40 -57.23 -5.97
N MET A 10 -57.37 -57.81 -4.76
CA MET A 10 -56.73 -57.20 -3.60
C MET A 10 -55.20 -57.27 -3.69
N ARG A 11 -54.66 -58.33 -4.31
CA ARG A 11 -53.20 -58.47 -4.56
C ARG A 11 -52.72 -57.48 -5.62
N GLU A 12 -53.53 -57.26 -6.65
CA GLU A 12 -53.21 -56.28 -7.71
C GLU A 12 -53.21 -54.84 -7.19
N ALA A 13 -54.15 -54.50 -6.30
CA ALA A 13 -54.19 -53.21 -5.61
C ALA A 13 -52.98 -53.00 -4.67
N GLU A 14 -52.55 -54.04 -3.94
CA GLU A 14 -51.34 -53.98 -3.11
C GLU A 14 -50.07 -53.78 -3.96
N LEU A 15 -49.98 -54.46 -5.12
CA LEU A 15 -48.84 -54.32 -6.02
C LEU A 15 -48.75 -52.95 -6.67
N SER A 16 -49.87 -52.33 -7.05
CA SER A 16 -49.86 -50.98 -7.64
C SER A 16 -49.46 -49.92 -6.61
N PHE A 17 -49.93 -50.04 -5.36
CA PHE A 17 -49.51 -49.18 -4.25
C PHE A 17 -48.01 -49.30 -3.93
N LEU A 18 -47.47 -50.53 -3.96
CA LEU A 18 -46.03 -50.78 -3.77
C LEU A 18 -45.17 -50.22 -4.91
N LYS A 19 -45.68 -50.22 -6.15
CA LYS A 19 -44.97 -49.58 -7.27
C LYS A 19 -44.94 -48.06 -7.11
N LEU A 20 -46.06 -47.47 -6.71
CA LEU A 20 -46.17 -46.01 -6.53
C LEU A 20 -45.24 -45.51 -5.40
N SER A 21 -45.25 -46.18 -4.25
CA SER A 21 -44.33 -45.85 -3.14
C SER A 21 -42.86 -45.96 -3.55
N LYS A 22 -42.46 -47.00 -4.27
CA LYS A 22 -41.09 -47.14 -4.79
C LYS A 22 -40.69 -46.02 -5.76
N ILE A 23 -41.62 -45.59 -6.63
CA ILE A 23 -41.37 -44.46 -7.54
C ILE A 23 -41.14 -43.18 -6.74
N LEU A 24 -41.96 -42.93 -5.71
CA LEU A 24 -41.79 -41.78 -4.83
C LEU A 24 -40.44 -41.81 -4.10
N ASP A 25 -40.02 -42.96 -3.57
CA ASP A 25 -38.73 -43.10 -2.90
C ASP A 25 -37.55 -42.78 -3.84
N VAL A 26 -37.62 -43.28 -5.08
CA VAL A 26 -36.59 -42.99 -6.10
C VAL A 26 -36.59 -41.50 -6.47
N CYS A 27 -37.75 -40.87 -6.61
CA CYS A 27 -37.86 -39.43 -6.85
C CYS A 27 -37.24 -38.61 -5.72
N VAL A 28 -37.54 -38.95 -4.46
CA VAL A 28 -36.99 -38.26 -3.28
C VAL A 28 -35.46 -38.40 -3.23
N GLN A 29 -34.93 -39.58 -3.54
CA GLN A 29 -33.49 -39.79 -3.61
C GLN A 29 -32.84 -38.94 -4.71
N LEU A 30 -33.41 -38.93 -5.92
CA LEU A 30 -32.90 -38.12 -7.04
C LEU A 30 -32.88 -36.63 -6.70
N ILE A 31 -33.96 -36.10 -6.11
CA ILE A 31 -34.05 -34.71 -5.68
C ILE A 31 -32.97 -34.40 -4.64
N THR A 32 -32.78 -35.28 -3.66
CA THR A 32 -31.77 -35.10 -2.61
C THR A 32 -30.36 -35.07 -3.19
N TYR A 33 -30.06 -35.95 -4.15
CA TYR A 33 -28.77 -35.95 -4.86
C TYR A 33 -28.58 -34.68 -5.69
N LEU A 34 -29.60 -34.25 -6.43
CA LEU A 34 -29.55 -33.02 -7.23
C LEU A 34 -29.29 -31.78 -6.36
N ILE A 35 -29.94 -31.68 -5.19
CA ILE A 35 -29.74 -30.57 -4.26
C ILE A 35 -28.29 -30.55 -3.77
N LYS A 36 -27.74 -31.70 -3.35
CA LYS A 36 -26.34 -31.79 -2.86
C LYS A 36 -25.34 -31.33 -3.92
N TRP A 37 -25.47 -31.82 -5.15
CA TRP A 37 -24.56 -31.43 -6.23
C TRP A 37 -24.78 -30.00 -6.71
N SER A 38 -26.03 -29.52 -6.69
CA SER A 38 -26.36 -28.12 -7.03
C SER A 38 -25.70 -27.13 -6.08
N VAL A 39 -25.68 -27.41 -4.77
CA VAL A 39 -25.02 -26.54 -3.78
C VAL A 39 -23.53 -26.44 -4.06
N ILE A 40 -22.86 -27.56 -4.34
CA ILE A 40 -21.41 -27.58 -4.63
C ILE A 40 -21.12 -26.79 -5.92
N ALA A 41 -21.90 -27.00 -6.97
CA ALA A 41 -21.76 -26.26 -8.23
C ALA A 41 -21.98 -24.76 -8.04
N PHE A 42 -22.99 -24.37 -7.25
CA PHE A 42 -23.31 -22.98 -6.96
C PHE A 42 -22.19 -22.29 -6.19
N VAL A 43 -21.69 -22.91 -5.11
CA VAL A 43 -20.55 -22.38 -4.34
C VAL A 43 -19.32 -22.21 -5.24
N THR A 44 -19.03 -23.20 -6.08
CA THR A 44 -17.88 -23.16 -6.99
C THR A 44 -18.00 -22.01 -8.01
N TYR A 45 -19.20 -21.77 -8.53
CA TYR A 45 -19.48 -20.66 -9.45
C TYR A 45 -19.22 -19.29 -8.81
N TYR A 46 -19.64 -19.07 -7.56
CA TYR A 46 -19.38 -17.82 -6.85
C TYR A 46 -17.90 -17.63 -6.49
N VAL A 47 -17.20 -18.71 -6.15
CA VAL A 47 -15.74 -18.68 -5.94
C VAL A 47 -15.02 -18.29 -7.24
N TYR A 48 -15.40 -18.89 -8.37
CA TYR A 48 -14.87 -18.53 -9.68
C TYR A 48 -15.11 -17.04 -10.02
N LEU A 49 -16.33 -16.54 -9.75
CA LEU A 49 -16.67 -15.13 -9.96
C LEU A 49 -15.84 -14.20 -9.07
N SER A 50 -15.59 -14.59 -7.82
CA SER A 50 -14.72 -13.85 -6.89
C SER A 50 -13.29 -13.79 -7.41
N ILE A 51 -12.76 -14.91 -7.91
CA ILE A 51 -11.41 -14.96 -8.51
C ILE A 51 -11.34 -14.04 -9.73
N ILE A 52 -12.33 -14.07 -10.63
CA ILE A 52 -12.37 -13.14 -11.77
C ILE A 52 -12.40 -11.68 -11.32
N SER A 53 -13.17 -11.36 -10.27
CA SER A 53 -13.25 -10.00 -9.74
C SER A 53 -11.92 -9.47 -9.20
N ILE A 54 -11.07 -10.38 -8.70
CA ILE A 54 -9.73 -10.07 -8.20
C ILE A 54 -8.70 -10.08 -9.36
N SER A 55 -8.90 -10.90 -10.38
CA SER A 55 -7.87 -11.25 -11.38
C SER A 55 -7.64 -10.21 -12.49
N GLY A 56 -8.37 -9.09 -12.57
CA GLY A 56 -8.25 -8.26 -13.79
C GLY A 56 -8.70 -6.82 -13.74
N LYS A 57 -9.03 -6.25 -12.57
CA LYS A 57 -9.47 -4.84 -12.50
C LYS A 57 -8.42 -3.85 -12.00
N ASN A 58 -7.29 -4.32 -11.46
CA ASN A 58 -6.21 -3.48 -10.95
C ASN A 58 -4.90 -3.66 -11.74
N THR A 59 -4.99 -3.96 -13.04
CA THR A 59 -3.87 -4.56 -13.77
C THR A 59 -3.30 -3.60 -14.83
N SER A 60 -2.10 -3.10 -14.54
CA SER A 60 -1.13 -2.42 -15.42
C SER A 60 -1.28 -0.92 -15.61
N ALA A 61 -2.42 -0.41 -16.10
CA ALA A 61 -2.53 1.01 -16.43
C ALA A 61 -2.52 1.91 -15.19
N ASP A 62 -3.33 1.58 -14.17
CA ASP A 62 -3.36 2.35 -12.91
C ASP A 62 -2.05 2.25 -12.13
N ILE A 63 -1.38 1.09 -12.13
CA ILE A 63 -0.08 0.92 -11.45
C ILE A 63 1.02 1.68 -12.18
N ALA A 64 1.05 1.64 -13.53
CA ALA A 64 2.05 2.39 -14.29
C ALA A 64 1.84 3.90 -14.16
N ILE A 65 0.58 4.36 -14.20
CA ILE A 65 0.25 5.78 -14.03
C ILE A 65 0.57 6.24 -12.60
N SER A 66 0.23 5.47 -11.56
CA SER A 66 0.54 5.84 -10.18
C SER A 66 2.05 5.86 -9.93
N VAL A 67 2.80 4.88 -10.44
CA VAL A 67 4.27 4.83 -10.30
C VAL A 67 4.94 5.99 -11.04
N LEU A 68 4.52 6.31 -12.27
CA LEU A 68 5.08 7.44 -13.01
C LEU A 68 4.77 8.78 -12.32
N PHE A 69 3.55 8.94 -11.80
CA PHE A 69 3.15 10.15 -11.10
C PHE A 69 3.90 10.31 -9.77
N GLU A 70 4.08 9.24 -9.01
CA GLU A 70 4.88 9.24 -7.78
C GLU A 70 6.36 9.54 -8.05
N LEU A 71 6.95 8.96 -9.10
CA LEU A 71 8.34 9.22 -9.49
C LEU A 71 8.55 10.66 -9.95
N GLU A 72 7.62 11.23 -10.71
CA GLU A 72 7.71 12.62 -11.17
C GLU A 72 7.56 13.61 -9.99
N LEU A 73 6.62 13.36 -9.08
CA LEU A 73 6.46 14.14 -7.85
C LEU A 73 7.69 14.06 -6.96
N LEU A 74 8.22 12.85 -6.74
CA LEU A 74 9.40 12.63 -5.93
C LEU A 74 10.62 13.33 -6.54
N SER A 75 10.81 13.22 -7.86
CA SER A 75 11.87 13.91 -8.60
C SER A 75 11.78 15.43 -8.44
N LYS A 76 10.58 16.01 -8.60
CA LYS A 76 10.35 17.45 -8.41
C LYS A 76 10.60 17.91 -6.98
N LEU A 77 10.18 17.12 -5.98
CA LEU A 77 10.44 17.40 -4.57
C LEU A 77 11.93 17.34 -4.25
N MET A 78 12.64 16.31 -4.73
CA MET A 78 14.09 16.20 -4.55
C MET A 78 14.82 17.36 -5.22
N ALA A 79 14.41 17.75 -6.44
CA ALA A 79 14.98 18.90 -7.13
C ALA A 79 14.74 20.21 -6.36
N LEU A 80 13.53 20.41 -5.83
CA LEU A 80 13.18 21.60 -5.04
C LEU A 80 13.99 21.66 -3.74
N VAL A 81 14.10 20.53 -3.01
CA VAL A 81 14.89 20.46 -1.77
C VAL A 81 16.37 20.64 -2.06
N GLY A 82 16.90 20.03 -3.12
CA GLY A 82 18.31 20.15 -3.50
C GLY A 82 18.68 21.57 -3.91
N VAL A 83 17.92 22.18 -4.83
CA VAL A 83 18.15 23.55 -5.29
C VAL A 83 17.90 24.54 -4.14
N GLY A 84 16.79 24.39 -3.42
CA GLY A 84 16.44 25.24 -2.29
C GLY A 84 17.46 25.19 -1.16
N GLY A 85 17.92 23.99 -0.79
CA GLY A 85 18.97 23.80 0.22
C GLY A 85 20.31 24.39 -0.20
N THR A 86 20.67 24.27 -1.49
CA THR A 86 21.90 24.87 -2.02
C THR A 86 21.84 26.40 -1.95
N ILE A 87 20.75 27.00 -2.45
CA ILE A 87 20.54 28.46 -2.41
C ILE A 87 20.56 28.96 -0.96
N TYR A 88 19.84 28.28 -0.07
CA TYR A 88 19.80 28.60 1.35
C TYR A 88 21.20 28.55 1.97
N GLY A 89 21.98 27.50 1.69
CA GLY A 89 23.36 27.36 2.17
C GLY A 89 24.28 28.48 1.70
N PHE A 90 24.17 28.90 0.44
CA PHE A 90 24.93 30.04 -0.10
C PHE A 90 24.56 31.35 0.61
N LEU A 91 23.27 31.62 0.76
CA LEU A 91 22.78 32.80 1.47
C LEU A 91 23.23 32.81 2.92
N GLN A 92 23.07 31.70 3.63
CA GLN A 92 23.46 31.56 5.03
C GLN A 92 24.97 31.73 5.22
N ARG A 93 25.79 31.20 4.30
CA ARG A 93 27.24 31.39 4.32
C ARG A 93 27.61 32.86 4.15
N LYS A 94 26.92 33.58 3.25
CA LYS A 94 27.13 35.03 3.04
C LYS A 94 26.74 35.83 4.29
N LEU A 95 25.54 35.62 4.82
CA LEU A 95 25.07 36.30 6.04
C LEU A 95 26.00 36.07 7.23
N ARG A 96 26.51 34.85 7.39
CA ARG A 96 27.48 34.53 8.45
C ARG A 96 28.75 35.36 8.31
N LYS A 97 29.32 35.43 7.11
CA LYS A 97 30.53 36.23 6.85
C LYS A 97 30.31 37.72 7.08
N ASP A 98 29.18 38.25 6.62
CA ASP A 98 28.86 39.67 6.80
C ASP A 98 28.63 40.01 8.28
N THR A 99 28.04 39.08 9.05
CA THR A 99 27.86 39.23 10.51
C THR A 99 29.20 39.19 11.24
N ILE A 100 30.10 38.26 10.87
CA ILE A 100 31.46 38.19 11.42
C ILE A 100 32.19 39.49 11.15
N GLU A 101 32.19 39.98 9.91
CA GLU A 101 32.87 41.23 9.53
C GLU A 101 32.40 42.44 10.37
N ARG A 102 31.08 42.54 10.59
CA ARG A 102 30.49 43.59 11.43
C ARG A 102 30.89 43.47 12.90
N LEU A 103 30.82 42.27 13.47
CA LEU A 103 31.10 42.05 14.89
C LEU A 103 32.58 42.07 15.21
N GLN A 104 33.42 41.51 14.34
CA GLN A 104 34.87 41.42 14.52
C GLN A 104 35.52 42.79 14.63
N THR A 105 35.06 43.76 13.83
CA THR A 105 35.55 45.14 13.89
C THR A 105 35.30 45.73 15.29
N ARG A 106 34.05 45.64 15.77
CA ARG A 106 33.66 46.16 17.09
C ARG A 106 34.35 45.44 18.24
N ILE A 107 34.48 44.12 18.14
CA ILE A 107 35.20 43.31 19.14
C ILE A 107 36.66 43.75 19.21
N THR A 108 37.33 43.91 18.06
CA THR A 108 38.74 44.32 18.01
C THR A 108 38.95 45.72 18.59
N GLU A 109 38.03 46.66 18.34
CA GLU A 109 38.06 48.00 18.95
C GLU A 109 37.96 47.92 20.48
N LEU A 110 36.94 47.22 20.99
CA LEU A 110 36.73 47.04 22.43
C LEU A 110 37.89 46.29 23.11
N GLU A 111 38.49 45.33 22.41
CA GLU A 111 39.63 44.57 22.93
C GLU A 111 40.90 45.40 23.03
N LYS A 112 41.13 46.33 22.08
CA LYS A 112 42.26 47.28 22.13
C LYS A 112 42.11 48.32 23.24
N ASP A 113 40.88 48.69 23.58
CA ASP A 113 40.59 49.58 24.71
C ASP A 113 40.93 48.93 26.05
N VAL A 114 40.82 47.60 26.15
CA VAL A 114 41.13 46.82 27.37
C VAL A 114 42.60 46.38 27.40
N ASP A 115 43.16 45.92 26.28
CA ASP A 115 44.54 45.45 26.16
C ASP A 115 45.17 45.91 24.84
N GLN A 116 46.01 46.94 24.92
CA GLN A 116 46.72 47.50 23.76
C GLN A 116 47.74 46.53 23.13
N ASN A 117 48.22 45.53 23.86
CA ASN A 117 49.24 44.59 23.39
C ASN A 117 48.64 43.30 22.82
N ARG A 118 47.32 43.23 22.61
CA ARG A 118 46.68 42.02 22.10
C ARG A 118 47.14 41.69 20.68
N SER A 119 47.78 40.53 20.52
CA SER A 119 48.13 39.98 19.21
C SER A 119 46.88 39.41 18.53
N SER A 120 46.49 39.93 17.37
CA SER A 120 45.34 39.38 16.63
C SER A 120 45.72 38.06 15.96
N SER A 121 44.82 37.07 15.99
CA SER A 121 44.88 35.93 15.06
C SER A 121 44.85 36.52 13.64
N ASN A 122 45.87 36.28 12.82
CA ASN A 122 46.07 36.89 11.49
C ASN A 122 44.99 36.60 10.42
N LEU A 123 43.79 36.19 10.85
CA LEU A 123 42.59 35.97 10.06
C LEU A 123 42.15 37.25 9.34
N THR A 124 41.52 37.07 8.19
CA THR A 124 40.88 38.15 7.44
C THR A 124 39.71 38.74 8.24
N LYS A 125 39.26 39.95 7.88
CA LYS A 125 38.07 40.59 8.49
C LYS A 125 36.80 39.72 8.43
N ARG A 126 36.74 38.78 7.48
CA ARG A 126 35.62 37.83 7.30
C ARG A 126 35.82 36.49 8.01
N GLY A 127 36.90 36.33 8.76
CA GLY A 127 37.22 35.09 9.49
C GLY A 127 37.76 33.96 8.62
N ASP A 128 38.15 34.23 7.36
CA ASP A 128 38.84 33.26 6.51
C ASP A 128 40.36 33.29 6.78
N THR A 129 41.03 32.14 6.67
CA THR A 129 42.49 32.04 6.62
C THR A 129 43.02 32.73 5.37
N ARG A 130 44.22 33.34 5.45
CA ARG A 130 44.86 33.95 4.29
C ARG A 130 45.17 32.86 3.25
N LEU A 131 45.23 33.24 1.97
CA LEU A 131 45.59 32.31 0.90
C LEU A 131 47.02 31.77 1.08
N GLU A 132 47.89 32.56 1.73
CA GLU A 132 49.29 32.25 2.01
C GLU A 132 49.48 31.20 3.12
N ASP A 133 48.46 30.97 3.96
CA ASP A 133 48.49 30.02 5.08
C ASP A 133 47.87 28.64 4.73
N ARG A 134 47.52 28.42 3.45
CA ARG A 134 46.88 27.19 2.96
C ARG A 134 47.86 26.20 2.33
#